data_AF-A0A2N8TIR1-F1
#
_entry.id   AF-A0A2N8TIR1-F1
#
_cell.length_a   1.000
_cell.length_b   1.000
_cell.length_c   1.000
_cell.angle_alpha   90.00
_cell.angle_beta   90.00
_cell.angle_gamma   90.00
#
_symmetry.space_group_name_H-M   'P 1'
#
loop_
_entity.id
_entity.type
_entity.pdbx_description
1 polymer ?
#
loop_
_entity_poly.entity_id
_entity_poly.type
_entity_poly.pdbx_seq_one_letter_code
_entity_poly.pdbx_strand_id
1 'polypeptide(L)'
;MWVVAAEIEVVPKVAKVADYRGSFKATEGQRIDALEVYCKGCRRPYDEVTGQDCSAKIDNRHLIGGDQSTRAKRKIPVPPKNARVVPGGRIERRGINAYVGGVSRPPR
;
A
#
# COMPACT_ATOMS: atom_id res chain seq x y z
N MET A 1 3.44 -5.62 -1.70
CA MET A 1 4.85 -6.00 -1.84
C MET A 1 5.56 -5.57 -0.57
N TRP A 2 6.17 -6.52 0.13
CA TRP A 2 6.97 -6.27 1.33
C TRP A 2 8.43 -6.09 0.94
N VAL A 3 9.15 -5.29 1.69
CA VAL A 3 10.59 -5.07 1.55
C VAL A 3 11.22 -5.38 2.90
N VAL A 4 12.34 -6.09 2.86
CA VAL A 4 13.17 -6.36 4.03
C VAL A 4 14.38 -5.45 3.94
N ALA A 5 14.56 -4.58 4.93
CA ALA A 5 15.84 -3.97 5.22
C ALA A 5 16.68 -4.99 5.99
N ALA A 6 17.89 -5.23 5.51
CA ALA A 6 18.76 -6.26 6.03
C ALA A 6 20.22 -5.84 5.90
N GLU A 7 21.04 -6.38 6.78
CA GLU A 7 22.49 -6.33 6.68
C GLU A 7 23.00 -7.66 6.11
N ILE A 8 24.00 -7.56 5.24
CA ILE A 8 24.61 -8.72 4.59
C ILE A 8 26.12 -8.58 4.74
N GLU A 9 26.71 -9.43 5.57
CA GLU A 9 28.15 -9.57 5.65
C GLU A 9 28.68 -10.24 4.38
N VAL A 10 29.67 -9.62 3.76
CA VAL A 10 30.23 -10.08 2.49
C VAL A 10 31.75 -10.02 2.50
N VAL A 11 32.37 -10.87 1.68
CA VAL A 11 33.82 -10.83 1.45
C VAL A 11 34.24 -9.57 0.69
N PRO A 12 35.48 -9.07 0.84
CA PRO A 12 35.94 -7.82 0.22
C PRO A 12 35.72 -7.74 -1.31
N LYS A 13 35.84 -8.88 -2.00
CA LYS A 13 35.58 -8.97 -3.44
C LYS A 13 34.14 -8.60 -3.80
N VAL A 14 33.16 -9.07 -3.02
CA VAL A 14 31.74 -8.79 -3.24
C VAL A 14 31.42 -7.36 -2.83
N ALA A 15 31.99 -6.87 -1.72
CA ALA A 15 31.85 -5.47 -1.30
C ALA A 15 32.26 -4.49 -2.41
N LYS A 16 33.43 -4.72 -3.04
CA LYS A 16 33.90 -3.91 -4.17
C LYS A 16 32.93 -3.91 -5.36
N VAL A 17 32.34 -5.07 -5.68
CA VAL A 17 31.37 -5.18 -6.78
C VAL A 17 30.06 -4.47 -6.43
N ALA A 18 29.58 -4.65 -5.20
CA ALA A 18 28.36 -4.03 -4.70
C ALA A 18 28.47 -2.50 -4.70
N ASP A 19 29.60 -1.94 -4.26
CA ASP A 19 29.87 -0.50 -4.27
C ASP A 19 29.91 0.05 -5.72
N TYR A 20 30.64 -0.63 -6.61
CA TYR A 20 30.76 -0.18 -8.00
C TYR A 20 29.47 -0.30 -8.82
N ARG A 21 28.66 -1.36 -8.60
CA ARG A 21 27.45 -1.65 -9.40
C ARG A 21 26.14 -1.32 -8.71
N GLY A 22 26.16 -0.95 -7.43
CA GLY A 22 24.97 -0.81 -6.58
C GLY A 22 24.19 -2.12 -6.36
N SER A 23 24.75 -3.27 -6.74
CA SER A 23 24.08 -4.57 -6.62
C SER A 23 25.08 -5.72 -6.66
N PHE A 24 24.70 -6.85 -6.06
CA PHE A 24 25.46 -8.09 -6.11
C PHE A 24 24.52 -9.30 -6.02
N LYS A 25 25.04 -10.48 -6.33
CA LYS A 25 24.32 -11.74 -6.14
C LYS A 25 24.74 -12.34 -4.81
N ALA A 26 23.77 -12.60 -3.93
CA ALA A 26 24.02 -13.37 -2.72
C ALA A 26 24.34 -14.83 -3.06
N THR A 27 25.01 -15.52 -2.14
CA THR A 27 25.24 -16.97 -2.28
C THR A 27 23.98 -17.76 -1.96
N GLU A 28 23.77 -18.89 -2.64
CA GLU A 28 22.61 -19.74 -2.39
C GLU A 28 22.66 -20.29 -0.95
N GLY A 29 21.52 -20.26 -0.25
CA GLY A 29 21.43 -20.69 1.15
C GLY A 29 22.03 -19.72 2.17
N GLN A 30 22.54 -18.56 1.75
CA GLN A 30 23.03 -17.53 2.67
C GLN A 30 21.88 -17.04 3.56
N ARG A 31 22.06 -17.19 4.88
CA ARG A 31 21.15 -16.58 5.85
C ARG A 31 21.43 -15.08 5.91
N ILE A 32 20.36 -14.30 5.86
CA ILE A 32 20.39 -12.83 5.92
C ILE A 32 19.50 -12.41 7.08
N ASP A 33 20.05 -11.62 7.99
CA ASP A 33 19.30 -11.12 9.14
C ASP A 33 18.47 -9.90 8.75
N ALA A 34 17.18 -9.97 9.05
CA ALA A 34 16.24 -8.89 8.78
C ALA A 34 16.28 -7.88 9.92
N LEU A 35 16.56 -6.62 9.58
CA LEU A 35 16.48 -5.49 10.53
C LEU A 35 15.06 -4.96 10.63
N GLU A 36 14.43 -4.73 9.47
CA GLU A 36 13.06 -4.21 9.40
C GLU A 36 12.33 -4.81 8.21
N VAL A 37 11.06 -5.15 8.40
CA VAL A 37 10.18 -5.58 7.31
C VAL A 37 9.06 -4.57 7.17
N TYR A 38 8.95 -3.93 6.01
CA TYR A 38 7.96 -2.87 5.79
C TYR A 38 7.27 -2.96 4.43
N CYS A 39 6.09 -2.34 4.34
CA CYS A 39 5.33 -2.33 3.11
C CYS A 39 5.92 -1.32 2.11
N LYS A 40 6.23 -1.74 0.87
CA LYS A 40 6.78 -0.84 -0.16
C LYS A 40 5.89 0.37 -0.44
N GLY A 41 4.57 0.18 -0.35
CA GLY A 41 3.58 1.20 -0.67
C GLY A 41 3.42 2.23 0.44
N CYS A 42 2.94 1.79 1.61
CA CYS A 42 2.65 2.69 2.73
C CYS A 42 3.81 2.93 3.69
N ARG A 43 4.96 2.26 3.50
CA ARG A 43 6.17 2.36 4.34
C ARG A 43 5.98 2.03 5.82
N ARG A 44 4.86 1.39 6.18
CA ARG A 44 4.59 0.94 7.55
C ARG A 44 5.25 -0.42 7.84
N PRO A 45 5.72 -0.65 9.07
CA PRO A 45 6.36 -1.91 9.46
C PRO A 45 5.33 -3.04 9.54
N TYR A 46 5.79 -4.26 9.33
CA TYR A 46 4.93 -5.43 9.13
C TYR A 46 4.12 -5.80 10.38
N ASP A 47 4.73 -5.73 11.54
CA ASP A 47 4.12 -6.04 12.84
C ASP A 47 2.92 -5.13 13.17
N GLU A 48 2.98 -3.85 12.79
CA GLU A 48 1.88 -2.90 13.01
C GLU A 48 0.67 -3.10 12.08
N VAL A 49 0.89 -3.62 10.88
CA VAL A 49 -0.12 -3.64 9.81
C VAL A 49 -0.44 -5.03 9.28
N THR A 50 0.08 -6.07 9.93
CA THR A 50 -0.26 -7.45 9.59
C THR A 50 -1.78 -7.65 9.69
N GLY A 51 -2.37 -8.25 8.65
CA GLY A 51 -3.83 -8.42 8.54
C GLY A 51 -4.62 -7.16 8.15
N GLN A 52 -3.98 -6.00 7.99
CA GLN A 52 -4.64 -4.77 7.53
C GLN A 52 -4.38 -4.51 6.04
N ASP A 53 -5.35 -3.90 5.37
CA ASP A 53 -5.15 -3.44 4.00
C ASP A 53 -4.14 -2.29 3.92
N CYS A 54 -3.32 -2.32 2.88
CA CYS A 54 -2.28 -1.32 2.66
C CYS A 54 -2.92 0.07 2.48
N SER A 55 -2.61 1.00 3.39
CA SER A 55 -3.18 2.36 3.35
C SER A 55 -2.86 3.14 2.07
N ALA A 56 -1.76 2.82 1.39
CA ALA A 56 -1.43 3.39 0.08
C ALA A 56 -2.42 2.98 -1.03
N LYS A 57 -3.14 1.87 -0.86
CA LYS A 57 -4.26 1.48 -1.73
C LYS A 57 -5.56 2.21 -1.39
N ILE A 58 -5.67 2.70 -0.15
CA ILE A 58 -6.86 3.37 0.38
C ILE A 58 -6.85 4.86 0.00
N ASP A 59 -5.72 5.40 -0.45
CA ASP A 59 -5.64 6.81 -0.85
C ASP A 59 -6.14 7.03 -2.29
N ASN A 60 -7.46 7.21 -2.44
CA ASN A 60 -8.09 7.75 -3.64
C ASN A 60 -8.51 9.22 -3.46
N ARG A 61 -7.90 9.98 -2.53
CA ARG A 61 -8.27 11.39 -2.28
C ARG A 61 -8.10 12.29 -3.50
N HIS A 62 -7.25 11.87 -4.44
CA HIS A 62 -6.97 12.58 -5.68
C HIS A 62 -7.96 12.23 -6.80
N LEU A 63 -8.73 11.14 -6.70
CA LEU A 63 -9.56 10.71 -7.83
C LEU A 63 -11.02 11.12 -7.79
N ILE A 64 -11.70 11.33 -6.65
CA ILE A 64 -13.05 11.92 -6.66
C ILE A 64 -13.33 12.68 -5.36
N GLY A 65 -13.28 14.01 -5.42
CA GLY A 65 -14.15 14.93 -4.68
C GLY A 65 -14.15 14.96 -3.15
N GLY A 66 -13.52 14.01 -2.44
CA GLY A 66 -13.56 13.88 -0.99
C GLY A 66 -14.99 13.69 -0.43
N ASP A 67 -15.11 13.62 0.89
CA ASP A 67 -16.42 13.71 1.55
C ASP A 67 -17.00 15.10 1.31
N GLN A 68 -18.20 15.17 0.73
CA GLN A 68 -18.86 16.45 0.43
C GLN A 68 -19.08 17.29 1.70
N SER A 69 -19.17 16.67 2.87
CA SER A 69 -19.32 17.35 4.16
C SER A 69 -18.07 18.14 4.61
N THR A 70 -16.90 17.84 4.04
CA THR A 70 -15.60 18.40 4.47
C THR A 70 -15.05 19.47 3.51
N ARG A 71 -15.76 19.75 2.42
CA ARG A 71 -15.26 20.65 1.36
C ARG A 71 -15.52 22.12 1.69
N ALA A 72 -14.50 22.80 2.23
CA ALA A 72 -14.56 24.19 2.69
C ALA A 72 -15.14 25.25 1.72
N LYS A 73 -15.15 24.99 0.39
CA LYS A 73 -15.61 25.95 -0.63
C LYS A 73 -17.01 25.68 -1.23
N ARG A 74 -17.75 24.64 -0.81
CA ARG A 74 -19.11 24.38 -1.33
C ARG A 74 -20.15 24.48 -0.22
N LYS A 75 -21.26 25.18 -0.48
CA LYS A 75 -22.41 25.22 0.43
C LYS A 75 -23.00 23.81 0.51
N ILE A 76 -22.98 23.21 1.69
CA ILE A 76 -23.66 21.94 1.95
C ILE A 76 -25.17 22.24 1.88
N PRO A 77 -25.96 21.53 1.04
CA PRO A 77 -27.40 21.70 1.01
C PRO A 77 -27.97 21.44 2.40
N VAL A 78 -28.80 22.35 2.92
CA VAL A 78 -29.51 22.13 4.18
C VAL A 78 -30.47 20.96 3.95
N PRO A 79 -30.30 19.83 4.65
CA PRO A 79 -31.20 18.70 4.45
C PRO A 79 -32.60 19.05 4.95
N PRO A 80 -33.68 18.51 4.34
CA PRO A 80 -35.04 18.68 4.84
C PRO A 80 -35.18 18.12 6.27
N LYS A 81 -36.19 18.58 7.04
CA LYS A 81 -36.34 18.36 8.50
C LYS A 81 -36.17 16.90 8.98
N ASN A 82 -36.36 15.89 8.12
CA ASN A 82 -36.26 14.47 8.46
C ASN A 82 -35.08 13.74 7.78
N ALA A 83 -34.16 14.46 7.15
CA ALA A 83 -32.99 13.89 6.50
C ALA A 83 -31.70 14.34 7.18
N ARG A 84 -30.72 13.44 7.25
CA ARG A 84 -29.35 13.76 7.68
C ARG A 84 -28.39 13.50 6.52
N VAL A 85 -27.43 14.39 6.32
CA VAL A 85 -26.33 14.15 5.40
C VAL A 85 -25.42 13.10 6.07
N VAL A 86 -25.36 11.91 5.50
CA VAL A 86 -24.47 10.84 5.97
C VAL A 86 -23.09 11.06 5.36
N PRO A 87 -22.00 11.02 6.15
CA PRO A 87 -20.64 11.08 5.61
C PRO A 87 -20.45 10.01 4.54
N GLY A 88 -19.87 10.39 3.40
CA GLY A 88 -19.55 9.42 2.34
C GLY A 88 -18.58 8.36 2.89
N GLY A 89 -18.90 7.08 2.71
CA GLY A 89 -17.99 6.00 3.07
C GLY A 89 -16.64 6.13 2.36
N ARG A 90 -15.57 5.54 2.93
CA ARG A 90 -14.33 5.33 2.18
C ARG A 90 -14.62 4.33 1.06
N ILE A 91 -14.85 4.82 -0.16
CA ILE A 91 -15.14 3.97 -1.31
C ILE A 91 -13.82 3.59 -1.98
N GLU A 92 -13.47 2.30 -1.92
CA GLU A 92 -12.42 1.70 -2.75
C GLU A 92 -12.95 1.56 -4.18
N ARG A 93 -12.72 2.55 -5.05
CA ARG A 93 -13.30 2.48 -6.41
C ARG A 93 -12.72 1.39 -7.29
N ARG A 94 -11.46 0.96 -7.09
CA ARG A 94 -10.85 -0.23 -7.70
C ARG A 94 -9.64 -0.70 -6.89
N GLY A 95 -9.82 -1.67 -6.00
CA GLY A 95 -8.70 -2.50 -5.56
C GLY A 95 -8.36 -3.55 -6.62
N ILE A 96 -7.11 -4.01 -6.70
CA ILE A 96 -6.74 -5.21 -7.50
C ILE A 96 -7.66 -6.40 -7.16
N ASN A 97 -8.12 -6.51 -5.91
CA ASN A 97 -9.05 -7.55 -5.47
C ASN A 97 -10.42 -7.46 -6.16
N ALA A 98 -10.89 -6.29 -6.60
CA ALA A 98 -12.11 -6.16 -7.38
C ALA A 98 -11.95 -6.64 -8.83
N TYR A 99 -10.72 -6.61 -9.37
CA TYR A 99 -10.41 -7.11 -10.71
C TYR A 99 -10.20 -8.64 -10.71
N VAL A 100 -9.70 -9.21 -9.61
CA VAL A 100 -9.39 -10.65 -9.50
C VAL A 100 -10.56 -11.46 -8.90
N GLY A 101 -11.39 -10.86 -8.04
CA GLY A 101 -12.50 -11.57 -7.37
C GLY A 101 -13.85 -11.59 -8.11
N GLY A 102 -14.00 -10.81 -9.19
CA GLY A 102 -15.30 -10.52 -9.79
C GLY A 102 -15.52 -10.95 -11.24
N VAL A 103 -14.56 -11.64 -11.88
CA VAL A 103 -14.76 -12.17 -13.24
C VAL A 103 -14.90 -13.68 -13.15
N SER A 104 -16.12 -14.13 -12.82
CA SER A 104 -16.57 -15.46 -13.20
C SER A 104 -16.31 -15.64 -14.70
N ARG A 105 -15.50 -16.62 -15.08
CA ARG A 105 -15.35 -17.03 -16.48
C ARG A 105 -16.76 -17.30 -17.03
N PRO A 106 -17.09 -16.86 -18.26
CA PRO A 106 -18.37 -17.23 -18.86
C PRO A 106 -18.43 -18.77 -18.98
N PRO A 107 -19.60 -19.39 -18.75
CA PRO A 107 -19.76 -20.83 -18.93
C PRO A 107 -19.43 -21.20 -20.38
N ARG A 108 -18.70 -22.30 -20.55
CA ARG A 108 -18.41 -22.88 -21.88
C ARG A 108 -19.66 -23.43 -22.52
#